data_AF-A0A7Y3KZG8-F1
#
_entry.id   AF-A0A7Y3KZG8-F1
#
_cell.length_a   1.000
_cell.length_b   1.000
_cell.length_c   1.000
_cell.angle_alpha   90.00
_cell.angle_beta   90.00
_cell.angle_gamma   90.00
#
_symmetry.space_group_name_H-M   'P 1'
#
loop_
_entity.id
_entity.type
_entity.pdbx_description
1 polymer ?
#
loop_
_entity_poly.entity_id
_entity_poly.type
_entity_poly.pdbx_seq_one_letter_code
_entity_poly.pdbx_strand_id
1 'polypeptide(L)'
;MMRRRALLLAAAVAASACAVPAPCTRALCPTRVEGAYRLHGWKGDAVVTPLTPPLPITSDVEVRVLSGDLEFVNNDALVRAVAGADFHIEVSTAPMPIPELYVSSGSVIVAQRPGQPFVIIPPGTRWLLPRSPKAVLHLY
;
A
#
# COMPACT_ATOMS: atom_id res chain seq x y z
N MET A 1 -51.53 13.36 36.30
CA MET A 1 -51.96 13.26 34.89
C MET A 1 -50.74 13.44 33.98
N MET A 2 -50.25 12.34 33.40
CA MET A 2 -49.04 12.26 32.56
C MET A 2 -49.33 12.79 31.14
N ARG A 3 -48.53 13.75 30.64
CA ARG A 3 -48.53 14.12 29.21
C ARG A 3 -47.37 13.43 28.50
N ARG A 4 -47.75 12.47 27.66
CA ARG A 4 -46.91 11.57 26.88
C ARG A 4 -46.07 12.35 25.87
N ARG A 5 -44.74 12.23 25.98
CA ARG A 5 -43.77 12.62 24.94
C ARG A 5 -43.72 11.50 23.91
N ALA A 6 -44.03 11.80 22.66
CA ALA A 6 -43.80 10.91 21.53
C ALA A 6 -42.87 11.62 20.54
N LEU A 7 -41.57 11.36 20.69
CA LEU A 7 -40.54 11.67 19.71
C LEU A 7 -40.55 10.52 18.69
N LEU A 8 -41.00 10.79 17.47
CA LEU A 8 -40.91 9.84 16.36
C LEU A 8 -39.52 9.96 15.74
N LEU A 9 -38.74 8.89 15.88
CA LEU A 9 -37.47 8.68 15.19
C LEU A 9 -37.72 8.57 13.68
N ALA A 10 -37.12 9.46 12.90
CA ALA A 10 -37.08 9.33 11.45
C ALA A 10 -35.76 8.66 11.03
N ALA A 11 -35.94 7.49 10.42
CA ALA A 11 -35.05 6.64 9.65
C ALA A 11 -33.67 7.20 9.27
N ALA A 12 -32.65 6.50 9.74
CA ALA A 12 -31.30 6.53 9.19
C ALA A 12 -31.31 5.91 7.78
N VAL A 13 -31.31 6.75 6.75
CA VAL A 13 -30.88 6.33 5.41
C VAL A 13 -29.36 6.44 5.40
N ALA A 14 -28.70 5.39 5.88
CA ALA A 14 -27.28 5.20 5.66
C ALA A 14 -27.08 4.94 4.17
N ALA A 15 -26.86 6.02 3.42
CA ALA A 15 -26.35 5.93 2.07
C ALA A 15 -24.98 5.24 2.16
N SER A 16 -24.91 3.99 1.73
CA SER A 16 -23.67 3.32 1.36
C SER A 16 -23.10 4.03 0.14
N ALA A 17 -22.52 5.20 0.37
CA ALA A 17 -21.60 5.82 -0.57
C ALA A 17 -20.43 4.84 -0.68
N CYS A 18 -20.35 4.16 -1.82
CA CYS A 18 -19.23 3.35 -2.23
C CYS A 18 -17.95 4.09 -1.84
N ALA A 19 -17.22 3.54 -0.87
CA ALA A 19 -15.89 3.99 -0.55
C ALA A 19 -15.02 3.65 -1.76
N VAL A 20 -15.02 4.54 -2.75
CA VAL A 20 -13.97 4.61 -3.75
C VAL A 20 -12.69 4.71 -2.93
N PRO A 21 -11.73 3.78 -3.05
CA PRO A 21 -10.51 3.83 -2.27
C PRO A 21 -9.88 5.21 -2.48
N ALA A 22 -9.73 5.98 -1.40
CA ALA A 22 -9.04 7.24 -1.48
C ALA A 22 -7.65 6.99 -2.12
N PRO A 23 -7.16 7.84 -3.04
CA PRO A 23 -5.87 7.64 -3.66
C PRO A 23 -4.81 7.51 -2.57
N CYS A 24 -4.04 6.42 -2.64
CA CYS A 24 -2.95 6.13 -1.74
C CYS A 24 -1.96 7.32 -1.71
N THR A 25 -1.85 8.03 -0.59
CA THR A 25 -0.82 9.07 -0.39
C THR A 25 0.52 8.48 0.05
N ARG A 26 0.65 7.15 0.04
CA ARG A 26 1.81 6.39 0.52
C ARG A 26 2.57 5.76 -0.65
N ALA A 27 3.80 5.28 -0.38
CA ALA A 27 4.68 4.74 -1.40
C ALA A 27 4.14 3.40 -1.95
N LEU A 28 3.55 2.55 -1.11
CA LEU A 28 2.80 1.38 -1.55
C LEU A 28 1.55 1.20 -0.68
N CYS A 29 0.40 0.94 -1.30
CA CYS A 29 -0.82 0.57 -0.58
C CYS A 29 -1.16 -0.89 -0.82
N PRO A 30 -1.48 -1.68 0.23
CA PRO A 30 -1.90 -3.07 0.05
C PRO A 30 -3.22 -3.13 -0.72
N THR A 31 -3.28 -3.97 -1.76
CA THR A 31 -4.51 -4.31 -2.48
C THR A 31 -4.95 -5.73 -2.20
N ARG A 32 -3.99 -6.64 -1.95
CA ARG A 32 -4.24 -8.03 -1.57
C ARG A 32 -3.10 -8.51 -0.69
N VAL A 33 -3.41 -9.02 0.50
CA VAL A 33 -2.41 -9.50 1.46
C VAL A 33 -2.85 -10.88 1.91
N GLU A 34 -2.33 -11.92 1.26
CA GLU A 34 -2.62 -13.32 1.58
C GLU A 34 -1.41 -13.95 2.25
N GLY A 35 -1.02 -13.44 3.42
CA GLY A 35 0.17 -13.89 4.11
C GLY A 35 0.62 -12.95 5.21
N ALA A 36 1.92 -12.93 5.46
CA ALA A 36 2.54 -12.08 6.47
C ALA A 36 3.77 -11.37 5.92
N TYR A 37 3.98 -10.13 6.38
CA TYR A 37 5.19 -9.36 6.11
C TYR A 37 5.65 -8.57 7.32
N ARG A 38 6.95 -8.32 7.37
CA ARG A 38 7.58 -7.41 8.32
C ARG A 38 7.95 -6.12 7.59
N LEU A 39 7.71 -5.01 8.26
CA LEU A 39 8.21 -3.70 7.92
C LEU A 39 9.30 -3.33 8.92
N HIS A 40 10.43 -2.83 8.43
CA HIS A 40 11.50 -2.26 9.23
C HIS A 40 11.89 -0.91 8.61
N GLY A 41 11.88 0.17 9.38
CA GLY A 41 12.21 1.49 8.87
C GLY A 41 12.21 2.55 9.96
N TRP A 42 12.33 3.81 9.57
CA TRP A 42 12.49 4.92 10.52
C TRP A 42 11.32 5.09 11.51
N LYS A 43 10.11 4.66 11.16
CA LYS A 43 8.94 4.67 12.05
C LYS A 43 8.90 3.50 13.05
N GLY A 44 9.88 2.61 12.97
CA GLY A 44 9.96 1.38 13.75
C GLY A 44 9.49 0.15 12.98
N ASP A 45 9.32 -0.94 13.74
CA ASP A 45 9.07 -2.26 13.20
C ASP A 45 7.61 -2.63 13.33
N ALA A 46 7.05 -3.24 12.29
CA ALA A 46 5.71 -3.80 12.32
C ALA A 46 5.70 -5.18 11.68
N VAL A 47 4.90 -6.09 12.23
CA VAL A 47 4.61 -7.38 11.61
C VAL A 47 3.13 -7.40 11.28
N VAL A 48 2.83 -7.51 9.99
CA VAL A 48 1.48 -7.67 9.47
C VAL A 48 1.27 -9.16 9.22
N THR A 49 0.21 -9.69 9.79
CA THR A 49 -0.25 -11.08 9.66
C THR A 49 -1.69 -11.09 9.13
N PRO A 50 -2.24 -12.26 8.76
CA PRO A 50 -3.64 -12.36 8.34
C PRO A 50 -4.67 -11.90 9.41
N LEU A 51 -4.25 -11.79 10.68
CA LEU A 51 -5.10 -11.35 11.79
C LEU A 51 -5.05 -9.84 12.04
N THR A 52 -4.13 -9.13 11.40
CA THR A 52 -3.93 -7.69 11.57
C THR A 52 -4.29 -6.95 10.28
N PRO A 53 -4.86 -5.74 10.37
CA PRO A 53 -5.13 -4.94 9.18
C PRO A 53 -3.86 -4.70 8.35
N PRO A 54 -3.92 -4.82 7.01
CA PRO A 54 -2.83 -4.46 6.14
C PRO A 54 -2.36 -3.02 6.35
N LEU A 55 -1.05 -2.81 6.44
CA LEU A 55 -0.45 -1.50 6.61
C LEU A 55 0.10 -0.97 5.28
N PRO A 56 -0.18 0.28 4.91
CA PRO A 56 0.48 0.93 3.79
C PRO A 56 1.96 1.17 4.12
N ILE A 57 2.81 1.06 3.09
CA ILE A 57 4.26 1.21 3.21
C ILE A 57 4.62 2.66 2.85
N THR A 58 5.33 3.32 3.76
CA THR A 58 5.89 4.65 3.54
C THR A 58 7.21 4.59 2.78
N SER A 59 7.82 5.74 2.49
CA SER A 59 9.21 5.80 2.03
C SER A 59 10.16 5.35 3.14
N ASP A 60 11.34 4.88 2.71
CA ASP A 60 12.47 4.48 3.55
C ASP A 60 12.09 3.34 4.50
N VAL A 61 11.59 2.24 3.91
CA VAL A 61 11.14 1.05 4.62
C VAL A 61 11.65 -0.20 3.91
N GLU A 62 12.27 -1.10 4.67
CA GLU A 62 12.52 -2.48 4.29
C GLU A 62 11.28 -3.33 4.53
N VAL A 63 10.96 -4.16 3.54
CA VAL A 63 9.80 -5.05 3.53
C VAL A 63 10.29 -6.46 3.33
N ARG A 64 10.02 -7.32 4.32
CA ARG A 64 10.30 -8.75 4.22
C ARG A 64 9.01 -9.54 4.20
N VAL A 65 8.77 -10.27 3.12
CA VAL A 65 7.62 -11.15 2.97
C VAL A 65 7.91 -12.48 3.65
N LEU A 66 7.21 -12.74 4.75
CA LEU A 66 7.42 -13.91 5.60
C LEU A 66 6.68 -15.13 5.08
N SER A 67 5.49 -14.93 4.52
CA SER A 67 4.66 -16.00 3.96
C SER A 67 3.68 -15.45 2.92
N GLY A 68 3.21 -16.32 2.03
CA GLY A 68 2.12 -16.03 1.11
C GLY A 68 2.46 -15.18 -0.11
N ASP A 69 1.44 -14.52 -0.65
CA ASP A 69 1.50 -13.61 -1.80
C ASP A 69 0.90 -12.25 -1.41
N LEU A 70 1.65 -11.19 -1.69
CA LEU A 70 1.30 -9.82 -1.36
C LEU A 70 1.26 -8.98 -2.62
N GLU A 71 0.19 -8.24 -2.78
CA GLU A 71 0.02 -7.25 -3.84
C GLU A 71 -0.15 -5.86 -3.23
N PHE A 72 0.64 -4.94 -3.77
CA PHE A 72 0.60 -3.54 -3.44
C PHE A 72 0.41 -2.70 -4.70
N VAL A 73 -0.23 -1.56 -4.55
CA VAL A 73 -0.38 -0.57 -5.60
C VAL A 73 0.41 0.69 -5.29
N ASN A 74 1.11 1.20 -6.30
CA ASN A 74 1.62 2.56 -6.35
C ASN A 74 1.06 3.24 -7.59
N ASN A 75 0.13 4.19 -7.42
CA ASN A 75 -0.61 4.80 -8.54
C ASN A 75 -1.30 3.72 -9.38
N ASP A 76 -0.86 3.51 -10.62
CA ASP A 76 -1.36 2.48 -11.52
C ASP A 76 -0.48 1.22 -11.55
N ALA A 77 0.66 1.24 -10.87
CA ALA A 77 1.59 0.13 -10.84
C ALA A 77 1.19 -0.90 -9.77
N LEU A 78 1.14 -2.16 -10.16
CA LEU A 78 0.96 -3.29 -9.26
C LEU A 78 2.31 -3.92 -8.97
N VAL A 79 2.66 -4.01 -7.69
CA VAL A 79 3.85 -4.68 -7.18
C VAL A 79 3.40 -5.95 -6.48
N ARG A 80 3.90 -7.10 -6.90
CA ARG A 80 3.63 -8.38 -6.24
C ARG A 80 4.91 -8.97 -5.69
N ALA A 81 4.84 -9.48 -4.47
CA ALA A 81 5.95 -10.09 -3.76
C ALA A 81 5.48 -11.35 -3.03
N VAL A 82 6.28 -12.40 -3.06
CA VAL A 82 5.96 -13.69 -2.44
C VAL A 82 6.90 -13.99 -1.29
N ALA A 83 6.57 -15.01 -0.49
CA ALA A 83 7.39 -15.49 0.62
C ALA A 83 8.90 -15.59 0.25
N GLY A 84 9.75 -15.02 1.11
CA GLY A 84 11.19 -14.95 0.89
C GLY A 84 11.66 -13.73 0.08
N ALA A 85 10.74 -12.90 -0.43
CA ALA A 85 11.10 -11.60 -0.97
C ALA A 85 11.51 -10.62 0.14
N ASP A 86 12.59 -9.90 -0.10
CA ASP A 86 13.08 -8.82 0.75
C ASP A 86 13.41 -7.63 -0.16
N PHE A 87 12.75 -6.51 0.05
CA PHE A 87 12.95 -5.31 -0.76
C PHE A 87 12.83 -4.04 0.08
N HIS A 88 13.60 -3.04 -0.30
CA HIS A 88 13.56 -1.71 0.27
C HIS A 88 12.81 -0.76 -0.66
N ILE A 89 11.99 0.12 -0.10
CA ILE A 89 11.36 1.20 -0.86
C ILE A 89 11.84 2.56 -0.37
N GLU A 90 12.39 3.34 -1.29
CA GLU A 90 12.81 4.72 -1.07
C GLU A 90 11.91 5.65 -1.90
N VAL A 91 11.70 6.89 -1.46
CA VAL A 91 11.08 7.93 -2.29
C VAL A 91 12.05 9.09 -2.37
N SER A 92 12.64 9.30 -3.54
CA SER A 92 13.56 10.43 -3.76
C SER A 92 12.87 11.75 -3.45
N THR A 93 13.54 12.66 -2.74
CA THR A 93 12.92 13.92 -2.27
C THR A 93 13.18 15.14 -3.16
N ALA A 94 13.94 15.02 -4.26
CA ALA A 94 14.13 16.10 -5.22
C ALA A 94 14.69 15.63 -6.57
N PRO A 95 14.38 16.31 -7.70
CA PRO A 95 13.44 17.43 -7.84
C PRO A 95 11.96 16.99 -7.90
N MET A 96 11.68 15.69 -7.94
CA MET A 96 10.32 15.14 -7.96
C MET A 96 10.27 13.80 -7.20
N PRO A 97 9.20 13.53 -6.42
CA PRO A 97 9.06 12.28 -5.70
C PRO A 97 8.86 11.10 -6.64
N ILE A 98 9.87 10.24 -6.72
CA ILE A 98 9.84 8.98 -7.47
C ILE A 98 10.08 7.85 -6.47
N PRO A 99 9.12 6.93 -6.29
CA PRO A 99 9.35 5.72 -5.51
C PRO A 99 10.28 4.78 -6.25
N GLU A 100 11.29 4.28 -5.55
CA GLU A 100 12.28 3.33 -6.04
C GLU A 100 12.22 2.06 -5.20
N LEU A 101 12.17 0.91 -5.87
CA LEU A 101 12.27 -0.41 -5.25
C LEU A 101 13.68 -0.93 -5.42
N TYR A 102 14.30 -1.37 -4.33
CA TYR A 102 15.53 -2.16 -4.35
C TYR A 102 15.25 -3.56 -3.84
N VAL A 103 15.44 -4.58 -4.66
CA VAL A 103 15.18 -5.98 -4.27
C VAL A 103 16.46 -6.59 -3.72
N SER A 104 16.49 -6.90 -2.43
CA SER A 104 17.64 -7.52 -1.77
C SER A 104 17.66 -9.03 -1.98
N SER A 105 16.49 -9.69 -1.93
CA SER A 105 16.38 -11.14 -2.14
C SER A 105 14.97 -11.57 -2.57
N GLY A 106 14.85 -12.83 -3.02
CA GLY A 106 13.58 -13.41 -3.49
C GLY A 106 13.13 -12.84 -4.84
N SER A 107 11.82 -12.87 -5.09
CA SER A 107 11.24 -12.42 -6.36
C SER A 107 10.17 -11.37 -6.11
N VAL A 108 10.36 -10.22 -6.74
CA VAL A 108 9.37 -9.15 -6.82
C VAL A 108 9.02 -8.98 -8.30
N ILE A 109 7.73 -8.90 -8.61
CA ILE A 109 7.26 -8.65 -9.97
C ILE A 109 6.43 -7.38 -10.00
N VAL A 110 6.55 -6.62 -11.09
CA VAL A 110 5.86 -5.34 -11.24
C VAL A 110 5.15 -5.28 -12.58
N ALA A 111 3.86 -4.92 -12.56
CA ALA A 111 3.14 -4.46 -13.75
C ALA A 111 2.98 -2.96 -13.65
N GLN A 112 3.46 -2.21 -14.66
CA GLN A 112 3.45 -0.74 -14.60
C GLN A 112 2.04 -0.14 -14.70
N ARG A 113 1.09 -0.88 -15.30
CA ARG A 113 -0.34 -0.53 -15.41
C ARG A 113 -1.20 -1.80 -15.39
N PRO A 114 -2.48 -1.71 -15.01
CA PRO A 114 -3.41 -2.83 -15.15
C PRO A 114 -3.45 -3.33 -16.59
N GLY A 115 -3.33 -4.63 -16.78
CA GLY A 115 -3.35 -5.27 -18.11
C GLY A 115 -2.01 -5.28 -18.86
N GLN A 116 -0.94 -4.71 -18.31
CA GLN A 116 0.41 -4.87 -18.84
C GLN A 116 1.08 -6.16 -18.33
N PRO A 117 2.04 -6.74 -19.09
CA PRO A 117 2.80 -7.87 -18.62
C PRO A 117 3.62 -7.50 -17.37
N PHE A 118 3.78 -8.49 -16.49
CA PHE A 118 4.64 -8.37 -15.34
C PHE A 118 6.11 -8.43 -15.75
N VAL A 119 6.92 -7.57 -15.14
CA VAL A 119 8.38 -7.60 -15.20
C VAL A 119 8.89 -8.19 -13.90
N ILE A 120 9.77 -9.18 -13.98
CA ILE A 120 10.46 -9.73 -12.82
C ILE A 120 11.64 -8.83 -12.48
N ILE A 121 11.72 -8.36 -11.24
CA ILE A 121 12.86 -7.59 -10.73
C ILE A 121 13.79 -8.55 -9.99
N PRO A 122 14.99 -8.82 -10.53
CA PRO A 122 15.92 -9.73 -9.88
C PRO A 122 16.58 -9.10 -8.64
N PRO A 123 17.05 -9.91 -7.68
CA PRO A 123 17.86 -9.42 -6.56
C PRO A 123 19.05 -8.56 -7.00
N GLY A 124 19.41 -7.57 -6.19
CA GLY A 124 20.46 -6.58 -6.46
C GLY A 124 20.04 -5.45 -7.41
N THR A 125 18.78 -5.41 -7.85
CA THR A 125 18.30 -4.43 -8.84
C THR A 125 17.51 -3.31 -8.20
N ARG A 126 17.75 -2.07 -8.68
CA ARG A 126 16.88 -0.91 -8.44
C ARG A 126 15.89 -0.74 -9.57
N TRP A 127 14.64 -0.47 -9.24
CA TRP A 127 13.55 -0.27 -10.19
C TRP A 127 12.73 0.96 -9.84
N LEU A 128 12.48 1.81 -10.84
CA LEU A 128 11.67 3.02 -10.67
C LEU A 128 10.18 2.70 -10.85
N LEU A 129 9.36 3.04 -9.87
CA LEU A 129 7.91 2.93 -10.00
C LEU A 129 7.35 4.11 -10.81
N PRO A 130 6.27 3.88 -11.58
CA PRO A 130 5.56 4.92 -12.29
C PRO A 130 5.20 6.11 -11.40
N ARG A 131 5.37 7.31 -11.95
CA ARG A 131 5.08 8.56 -11.25
C ARG A 131 3.62 8.64 -10.85
N SER A 132 3.35 9.29 -9.72
CA SER A 132 2.02 9.81 -9.45
C SER A 132 1.80 11.07 -10.28
N PRO A 133 0.82 11.12 -11.20
CA PRO A 133 0.47 12.37 -11.88
C PRO A 133 -0.15 13.41 -10.92
N LYS A 134 -0.40 13.06 -9.64
CA LYS A 134 -1.16 13.88 -8.68
C LYS A 134 -0.42 14.25 -7.39
N ALA A 135 0.86 13.89 -7.23
CA ALA A 135 1.61 14.24 -6.03
C ALA A 135 2.07 15.72 -6.04
N VAL A 136 1.12 16.65 -5.88
CA VAL A 136 1.44 17.94 -5.25
C VAL A 136 1.64 17.63 -3.77
N LEU A 137 2.90 17.60 -3.35
CA LEU A 137 3.28 17.40 -1.96
C LEU A 137 2.75 18.61 -1.16
N HIS A 138 1.60 18.45 -0.49
CA HIS A 138 1.23 19.36 0.60
C HIS A 138 2.07 18.96 1.81
N LEU A 139 3.21 19.62 1.97
CA LEU A 139 3.94 19.66 3.23
C LEU A 139 3.04 20.35 4.26
N TYR A 140 2.56 19.61 5.25
CA TYR A 140 1.97 20.17 6.47
C TYR A 140 3.04 20.20 7.57
#